data_AF-A0A6A6C773-F1
#
_entry.id   AF-A0A6A6C773-F1
#
_cell.length_a   1.000
_cell.length_b   1.000
_cell.length_c   1.000
_cell.angle_alpha   90.00
_cell.angle_beta   90.00
_cell.angle_gamma   90.00
#
_symmetry.space_group_name_H-M   'P 1'
#
loop_
_entity.id
_entity.type
_entity.pdbx_description
1 polymer ?
#
loop_
_entity_poly.entity_id
_entity_poly.type
_entity_poly.pdbx_seq_one_letter_code
_entity_poly.pdbx_strand_id
1 'polypeptide(L)'
;MFPVTQPLAQSENKALLFQRLGLNERDPRHRHLYSLMKAEAIEGWSRLTARRDALSPRLQQDWSLEPPYTFGQIDEVAFQAEAIYMWHHAQASTRTIYELGQHSKGDLKDNWIIRWLLWHVFRYRDDRNRIHPNLRQVAPPLPQSQGSTAAHVRHENPVRFWDPVREHYRD
;
A
#
# COMPACT_ATOMS: atom_id res chain seq x y z
N MET A 1 -17.00 -10.26 -22.95
CA MET A 1 -16.81 -8.92 -22.35
C MET A 1 -17.48 -8.95 -20.99
N PHE A 2 -16.73 -8.77 -19.90
CA PHE A 2 -17.32 -8.64 -18.56
C PHE A 2 -17.90 -7.22 -18.42
N PRO A 3 -19.03 -7.05 -17.71
CA PRO A 3 -19.61 -5.72 -17.52
C PRO A 3 -18.66 -4.85 -16.71
N VAL A 4 -18.25 -3.71 -17.27
CA VAL A 4 -17.47 -2.70 -16.55
C VAL A 4 -18.31 -2.14 -15.41
N THR A 5 -17.71 -2.08 -14.23
CA THR A 5 -18.35 -1.55 -13.02
C THR A 5 -18.08 -0.05 -12.90
N GLN A 6 -19.07 0.73 -12.42
CA GLN A 6 -18.85 2.18 -12.26
C GLN A 6 -17.75 2.47 -11.24
N PRO A 7 -16.99 3.56 -11.38
CA PRO A 7 -15.98 3.94 -10.40
C PRO A 7 -16.54 4.06 -8.98
N LEU A 8 -15.76 3.60 -8.01
CA LEU A 8 -16.03 3.80 -6.59
C LEU A 8 -15.25 5.03 -6.10
N ALA A 9 -15.89 5.86 -5.27
CA ALA A 9 -15.19 6.99 -4.68
C ALA A 9 -14.07 6.52 -3.72
N GLN A 10 -12.98 7.27 -3.65
CA GLN A 10 -11.82 6.99 -2.80
C GLN A 10 -12.12 7.02 -1.29
N SER A 11 -13.23 7.64 -0.90
CA SER A 11 -13.70 7.69 0.49
C SER A 11 -14.43 6.41 0.93
N GLU A 12 -14.80 5.55 -0.02
CA GLU A 12 -15.60 4.37 0.26
C GLU A 12 -14.81 3.27 0.95
N ASN A 13 -15.51 2.42 1.70
CA ASN A 13 -14.88 1.36 2.48
C ASN A 13 -14.72 0.06 1.68
N LYS A 14 -13.92 -0.87 2.24
CA LYS A 14 -13.67 -2.20 1.68
C LYS A 14 -14.96 -3.01 1.45
N ALA A 15 -15.97 -2.87 2.31
CA ALA A 15 -17.21 -3.63 2.16
C ALA A 15 -17.97 -3.24 0.88
N LEU A 16 -18.02 -1.94 0.56
CA LEU A 16 -18.63 -1.46 -0.67
C LEU A 16 -17.83 -1.86 -1.91
N LEU A 17 -16.50 -1.89 -1.83
CA LEU A 17 -15.66 -2.48 -2.88
C LEU A 17 -16.03 -3.94 -3.12
N PHE A 18 -16.10 -4.76 -2.06
CA PHE A 18 -16.45 -6.17 -2.16
C PHE A 18 -17.82 -6.37 -2.80
N GLN A 19 -18.82 -5.63 -2.33
CA GLN A 19 -20.16 -5.64 -2.91
C GLN A 19 -20.13 -5.33 -4.41
N ARG A 20 -19.36 -4.30 -4.81
CA ARG A 20 -19.29 -3.88 -6.21
C ARG A 20 -18.59 -4.87 -7.12
N LEU A 21 -17.60 -5.56 -6.60
CA LEU A 21 -16.85 -6.59 -7.32
C LEU A 21 -17.53 -7.97 -7.28
N GLY A 22 -18.70 -8.09 -6.63
CA GLY A 22 -19.37 -9.38 -6.41
C GLY A 22 -18.59 -10.31 -5.47
N LEU A 23 -17.68 -9.77 -4.68
CA LEU A 23 -16.87 -10.51 -3.71
C LEU A 23 -17.61 -10.61 -2.38
N ASN A 24 -17.42 -11.74 -1.71
CA ASN A 24 -17.98 -12.01 -0.39
C ASN A 24 -16.87 -12.02 0.66
N GLU A 25 -16.95 -11.12 1.64
CA GLU A 25 -15.93 -11.01 2.69
C GLU A 25 -15.88 -12.24 3.61
N ARG A 26 -16.97 -13.02 3.69
CA ARG A 26 -17.01 -14.27 4.46
C ARG A 26 -16.39 -15.45 3.70
N ASP A 27 -16.17 -15.31 2.39
CA ASP A 27 -15.52 -16.34 1.58
C ASP A 27 -13.99 -16.25 1.73
N PRO A 28 -13.30 -17.29 2.23
CA PRO A 28 -11.85 -17.32 2.32
C PRO A 28 -11.13 -17.09 0.99
N ARG A 29 -11.69 -17.55 -0.14
CA ARG A 29 -11.09 -17.40 -1.47
C ARG A 29 -11.11 -15.95 -1.91
N HIS A 30 -12.23 -15.25 -1.69
CA HIS A 30 -12.32 -13.81 -2.00
C HIS A 30 -11.44 -12.96 -1.08
N ARG A 31 -11.31 -13.32 0.20
CA ARG A 31 -10.35 -12.67 1.10
C ARG A 31 -8.90 -12.87 0.65
N HIS A 32 -8.56 -14.08 0.20
CA HIS A 32 -7.25 -14.36 -0.35
C HIS A 32 -6.99 -13.55 -1.63
N LEU A 33 -7.94 -13.53 -2.57
CA LEU A 33 -7.88 -12.72 -3.78
C LEU A 33 -7.65 -11.23 -3.49
N TYR A 34 -8.41 -10.66 -2.55
CA TYR A 34 -8.20 -9.28 -2.13
C TYR A 34 -6.83 -9.05 -1.48
N SER A 35 -6.30 -10.04 -0.77
CA SER A 35 -4.96 -9.96 -0.18
C SER A 35 -3.87 -9.92 -1.26
N LEU A 36 -4.03 -10.69 -2.34
CA LEU A 36 -3.15 -10.61 -3.52
C LEU A 36 -3.23 -9.24 -4.19
N MET A 37 -4.45 -8.73 -4.43
CA MET A 37 -4.65 -7.39 -5.00
C MET A 37 -3.97 -6.30 -4.16
N LYS A 38 -4.07 -6.43 -2.83
CA LYS A 38 -3.41 -5.50 -1.90
C LYS A 38 -1.88 -5.63 -1.94
N ALA A 39 -1.34 -6.84 -2.07
CA ALA A 39 0.10 -7.05 -2.20
C ALA A 39 0.65 -6.39 -3.47
N GLU A 40 0.00 -6.61 -4.62
CA GLU A 40 0.36 -5.95 -5.88
C GLU A 40 0.31 -4.41 -5.76
N ALA A 41 -0.69 -3.87 -5.08
CA ALA A 41 -0.79 -2.42 -4.83
C ALA A 41 0.28 -1.88 -3.89
N ILE A 42 0.72 -2.67 -2.89
CA ILE A 42 1.85 -2.29 -2.03
C ILE A 42 3.13 -2.21 -2.85
N GLU A 43 3.38 -3.17 -3.73
CA GLU A 43 4.54 -3.16 -4.62
C GLU A 43 4.49 -1.99 -5.60
N GLY A 44 3.32 -1.74 -6.22
CA GLY A 44 3.12 -0.60 -7.12
C GLY A 44 3.36 0.73 -6.43
N TRP A 45 2.79 0.90 -5.23
CA TRP A 45 3.03 2.09 -4.42
C TRP A 45 4.50 2.25 -4.03
N SER A 46 5.19 1.15 -3.70
CA SER A 46 6.62 1.18 -3.37
C SER A 46 7.48 1.60 -4.56
N ARG A 47 7.18 1.14 -5.77
CA ARG A 47 7.89 1.57 -7.00
C ARG A 47 7.62 3.04 -7.30
N LEU A 48 6.35 3.44 -7.23
CA LEU A 48 5.90 4.79 -7.54
C LEU A 48 6.55 5.83 -6.62
N THR A 49 6.60 5.55 -5.32
CA THR A 49 7.16 6.47 -4.32
C THR A 49 8.69 6.50 -4.26
N ALA A 50 9.37 5.53 -4.88
CA ALA A 50 10.84 5.52 -5.00
C ALA A 50 11.34 6.32 -6.23
N ARG A 51 10.44 6.65 -7.15
CA ARG A 51 10.75 7.19 -8.48
C ARG A 51 10.64 8.71 -8.50
N ARG A 52 11.76 9.39 -8.79
CA ARG A 52 11.79 10.86 -8.86
C ARG A 52 11.04 11.41 -10.07
N ASP A 53 11.04 10.68 -11.18
CA ASP A 53 10.25 10.99 -12.38
C ASP A 53 8.73 10.85 -12.15
N ALA A 54 8.32 10.23 -11.04
CA ALA A 54 6.93 10.18 -10.63
C ALA A 54 6.46 11.43 -9.86
N LEU A 55 7.35 12.34 -9.49
CA LEU A 55 6.98 13.60 -8.85
C LEU A 55 6.32 14.56 -9.84
N SER A 56 5.49 15.47 -9.33
CA SER A 56 5.02 16.61 -10.12
C SER A 56 6.20 17.43 -10.68
N PRO A 57 6.11 18.02 -11.89
CA PRO A 57 7.23 18.70 -12.55
C PRO A 57 7.92 19.76 -11.68
N ARG A 58 7.14 20.45 -10.83
CA ARG A 58 7.66 21.45 -9.89
C ARG A 58 8.57 20.82 -8.82
N LEU A 59 8.21 19.66 -8.30
CA LEU A 59 8.94 18.99 -7.23
C LEU A 59 10.15 18.20 -7.75
N GLN A 60 10.15 17.79 -9.03
CA GLN A 60 11.30 17.13 -9.64
C GLN A 60 12.59 17.97 -9.55
N GLN A 61 12.46 19.29 -9.62
CA GLN A 61 13.57 20.24 -9.55
C GLN A 61 14.12 20.44 -8.12
N ASP A 62 13.38 20.03 -7.09
CA ASP A 62 13.77 20.20 -5.69
C ASP A 62 14.60 19.01 -5.19
N TRP A 63 15.92 19.07 -5.39
CA TRP A 63 16.87 18.01 -5.01
C TRP A 63 16.99 17.76 -3.52
N SER A 64 16.34 18.56 -2.67
CA SER A 64 16.27 18.27 -1.22
C SER A 64 15.25 17.18 -0.86
N LEU A 65 14.32 16.87 -1.77
CA LEU A 65 13.33 15.82 -1.57
C LEU A 65 13.94 14.45 -1.78
N GLU A 66 13.83 13.61 -0.76
CA GLU A 66 14.25 12.21 -0.76
C GLU A 66 13.04 11.28 -0.74
N PRO A 67 13.11 10.12 -1.42
CA PRO A 67 12.07 9.10 -1.35
C PRO A 67 12.01 8.43 0.05
N PRO A 68 10.88 7.81 0.44
CA PRO A 68 9.67 7.63 -0.36
C PRO A 68 8.79 8.89 -0.40
N TYR A 69 8.35 9.27 -1.60
CA TYR A 69 7.48 10.42 -1.80
C TYR A 69 6.05 10.15 -1.31
N THR A 70 5.37 11.21 -0.88
CA THR A 70 3.96 11.16 -0.44
C THR A 70 3.01 11.29 -1.62
N PHE A 71 1.75 10.87 -1.45
CA PHE A 71 0.73 10.97 -2.51
C PHE A 71 0.57 12.39 -3.07
N GLY A 72 0.59 13.41 -2.22
CA GLY A 72 0.47 14.81 -2.67
C GLY A 72 1.67 15.32 -3.49
N GLN A 73 2.77 14.57 -3.53
CA GLN A 73 3.97 14.91 -4.30
C GLN A 73 4.02 14.20 -5.67
N ILE A 74 3.31 13.07 -5.79
CA ILE A 74 3.25 12.26 -7.00
C ILE A 74 2.38 12.93 -8.07
N ASP A 75 2.85 12.89 -9.31
CA ASP A 75 2.12 13.37 -10.48
C ASP A 75 0.98 12.43 -10.88
N GLU A 76 -0.14 13.00 -11.33
CA GLU A 76 -1.32 12.26 -11.76
C GLU A 76 -1.01 11.35 -12.98
N VAL A 77 -0.16 11.78 -13.91
CA VAL A 77 0.22 10.98 -15.08
C VAL A 77 1.05 9.77 -14.64
N ALA A 78 1.96 9.97 -13.66
CA ALA A 78 2.75 8.88 -13.11
C ALA A 78 1.88 7.88 -12.33
N PHE A 79 0.91 8.38 -11.57
CA PHE A 79 -0.06 7.55 -10.85
C PHE A 79 -0.89 6.69 -11.82
N GLN A 80 -1.37 7.30 -12.91
CA GLN A 80 -2.10 6.59 -13.95
C GLN A 80 -1.22 5.57 -14.70
N ALA A 81 0.01 5.93 -15.03
CA ALA A 81 0.96 5.03 -15.67
C ALA A 81 1.26 3.79 -14.81
N GLU A 82 1.39 3.96 -13.49
CA GLU A 82 1.54 2.84 -12.56
C GLU A 82 0.28 1.97 -12.51
N ALA A 83 -0.92 2.55 -12.55
CA ALA A 83 -2.16 1.77 -12.61
C ALA A 83 -2.25 0.89 -13.87
N ILE A 84 -1.84 1.44 -15.02
CA ILE A 84 -1.74 0.68 -16.28
C ILE A 84 -0.67 -0.41 -16.17
N TYR A 85 0.50 -0.07 -15.63
CA TYR A 85 1.60 -1.03 -15.43
C TYR A 85 1.16 -2.20 -14.55
N MET A 86 0.50 -1.92 -13.43
CA MET A 86 -0.05 -2.94 -12.54
C MET A 86 -1.04 -3.86 -13.26
N TRP A 87 -1.95 -3.32 -14.07
CA TRP A 87 -2.89 -4.15 -14.83
C TRP A 87 -2.18 -5.10 -15.80
N HIS A 88 -1.13 -4.63 -16.49
CA HIS A 88 -0.36 -5.46 -17.42
C HIS A 88 0.42 -6.58 -16.74
N HIS A 89 0.90 -6.36 -15.52
CA HIS A 89 1.75 -7.30 -14.76
C HIS A 89 1.00 -8.04 -13.65
N ALA A 90 -0.32 -7.83 -13.54
CA ALA A 90 -1.16 -8.49 -12.56
C ALA A 90 -1.17 -10.00 -12.76
N GLN A 91 -1.27 -10.72 -11.65
CA GLN A 91 -1.52 -12.16 -11.67
C GLN A 91 -2.83 -12.47 -12.40
N ALA A 92 -2.93 -13.67 -13.00
CA ALA A 92 -4.11 -14.04 -13.77
C ALA A 92 -5.42 -13.90 -12.96
N SER A 93 -5.39 -14.25 -11.67
CA SER A 93 -6.54 -14.16 -10.76
C SER A 93 -6.95 -12.71 -10.44
N THR A 94 -6.00 -11.83 -10.16
CA THR A 94 -6.25 -10.41 -9.83
C THR A 94 -6.59 -9.60 -11.09
N ARG A 95 -6.00 -9.95 -12.22
CA ARG A 95 -6.27 -9.33 -13.52
C ARG A 95 -7.74 -9.42 -13.94
N THR A 96 -8.38 -10.58 -13.73
CA THR A 96 -9.82 -10.74 -14.00
C THR A 96 -10.67 -9.75 -13.19
N ILE A 97 -10.25 -9.41 -11.96
CA ILE A 97 -10.94 -8.39 -11.17
C ILE A 97 -10.65 -6.99 -11.71
N TYR A 98 -9.40 -6.69 -12.05
CA TYR A 98 -9.03 -5.39 -12.62
C TYR A 98 -9.72 -5.13 -13.96
N GLU A 99 -10.05 -6.14 -14.74
CA GLU A 99 -10.83 -5.99 -15.97
C GLU A 99 -12.21 -5.37 -15.74
N LEU A 100 -12.82 -5.59 -14.58
CA LEU A 100 -14.09 -4.97 -14.19
C LEU A 100 -13.96 -3.46 -13.95
N GLY A 101 -12.74 -3.00 -13.65
CA GLY A 101 -12.40 -1.62 -13.33
C GLY A 101 -11.90 -0.80 -14.51
N GLN A 102 -11.73 -1.42 -15.68
CA GLN A 102 -11.25 -0.72 -16.87
C GLN A 102 -12.25 0.37 -17.27
N HIS A 103 -11.81 1.62 -17.21
CA HIS A 103 -12.56 2.76 -17.68
C HIS A 103 -11.72 3.49 -18.73
N SER A 104 -12.15 3.43 -19.99
CA SER A 104 -11.57 4.25 -21.06
C SER A 104 -12.44 5.49 -21.23
N LYS A 105 -11.93 6.66 -20.82
CA LYS A 105 -12.57 7.95 -21.14
C LYS A 105 -11.73 8.63 -22.21
N GLY A 106 -12.12 8.45 -23.47
CA GLY A 106 -11.30 8.86 -24.62
C GLY A 106 -10.03 8.01 -24.74
N ASP A 107 -8.88 8.65 -24.99
CA ASP A 107 -7.58 7.99 -25.11
C ASP A 107 -6.96 7.56 -23.78
N LEU A 108 -7.55 8.02 -22.67
CA LEU A 108 -7.04 7.76 -21.33
C LEU A 108 -7.58 6.41 -20.83
N LYS A 109 -6.72 5.39 -20.84
CA LYS A 109 -6.98 4.13 -20.16
C LYS A 109 -6.74 4.31 -18.67
N ASP A 110 -7.79 4.07 -17.90
CA ASP A 110 -7.71 4.11 -16.44
C ASP A 110 -8.30 2.83 -15.82
N ASN A 111 -7.92 2.54 -14.58
CA ASN A 111 -8.45 1.42 -13.81
C ASN A 111 -8.82 1.86 -12.40
N TRP A 112 -10.10 2.13 -12.18
CA TRP A 112 -10.56 2.70 -10.91
C TRP A 112 -10.31 1.77 -9.72
N ILE A 113 -10.32 0.44 -9.93
CA ILE A 113 -10.06 -0.55 -8.87
C ILE A 113 -8.61 -0.43 -8.40
N ILE A 114 -7.66 -0.39 -9.34
CA ILE A 114 -6.24 -0.24 -9.02
C ILE A 114 -5.99 1.10 -8.34
N ARG A 115 -6.59 2.19 -8.84
CA ARG A 115 -6.50 3.51 -8.21
C ARG A 115 -7.03 3.51 -6.78
N TRP A 116 -8.16 2.86 -6.56
CA TRP A 116 -8.75 2.71 -5.23
C TRP A 116 -7.79 1.95 -4.30
N LEU A 117 -7.20 0.85 -4.76
CA LEU A 117 -6.23 0.08 -3.97
C LEU A 117 -4.98 0.89 -3.63
N LEU A 118 -4.38 1.57 -4.61
CA LEU A 118 -3.20 2.42 -4.42
C LEU A 118 -3.48 3.52 -3.38
N TRP A 119 -4.63 4.19 -3.50
CA TRP A 119 -5.06 5.21 -2.54
C TRP A 119 -5.18 4.64 -1.11
N HIS A 120 -5.82 3.49 -0.95
CA HIS A 120 -5.96 2.86 0.36
C HIS A 120 -4.62 2.39 0.93
N VAL A 121 -3.72 1.84 0.11
CA VAL A 121 -2.37 1.47 0.54
C VAL A 121 -1.61 2.68 1.08
N PHE A 122 -1.66 3.80 0.36
CA PHE A 122 -1.08 5.07 0.82
C PHE A 122 -1.68 5.49 2.17
N ARG A 123 -3.01 5.57 2.28
CA ARG A 123 -3.69 6.09 3.46
C ARG A 123 -3.31 5.29 4.73
N TYR A 124 -3.29 3.96 4.65
CA TYR A 124 -2.89 3.12 5.77
C TYR A 124 -1.39 3.21 6.12
N ARG A 125 -0.52 3.59 5.17
CA ARG A 125 0.90 3.86 5.46
C ARG A 125 1.09 5.22 6.12
N ASP A 126 0.47 6.27 5.59
CA ASP A 126 0.63 7.65 6.12
C ASP A 126 0.05 7.76 7.54
N ASP A 127 -1.12 7.15 7.79
CA ASP A 127 -1.75 7.12 9.12
C ASP A 127 -0.82 6.46 10.17
N ARG A 128 -0.05 5.42 9.81
CA ARG A 128 0.90 4.76 10.73
C ARG A 128 2.17 5.59 10.94
N ASN A 129 2.67 6.28 9.91
CA ASN A 129 3.83 7.16 10.04
C ASN A 129 3.52 8.41 10.88
N ARG A 130 2.28 8.91 10.83
CA ARG A 130 1.81 10.04 11.67
C ARG A 130 1.70 9.69 13.15
N ILE A 131 1.46 8.41 13.50
CA ILE A 131 1.31 7.95 14.88
C ILE A 131 2.68 7.66 15.54
N HIS A 132 3.75 7.44 14.77
CA HIS A 132 5.09 7.12 15.30
C HIS A 132 6.22 8.08 14.86
N PRO A 133 6.12 9.42 15.06
CA PRO A 133 7.23 10.32 14.74
C PRO A 133 8.43 10.23 15.70
N ASN A 134 8.28 9.65 16.91
CA ASN A 134 9.23 9.85 18.01
C ASN A 134 10.19 8.68 18.36
N LEU A 135 10.35 7.65 17.53
CA LEU A 135 11.28 6.54 17.83
C LEU A 135 12.58 6.52 16.99
N ARG A 136 12.80 7.54 16.13
CA ARG A 136 14.01 7.62 15.28
C ARG A 136 15.12 8.56 15.77
N GLN A 137 14.98 9.16 16.96
CA GLN A 137 16.10 9.80 17.65
C GLN A 137 16.60 8.90 18.79
N VAL A 138 17.24 7.78 18.44
CA VAL A 138 18.15 7.14 19.39
C VAL A 138 19.44 7.98 19.37
N ALA A 139 19.62 8.76 20.42
CA ALA A 139 20.81 9.55 20.69
C ALA A 139 22.09 8.71 20.56
N PRO A 140 23.26 9.32 20.23
CA PRO A 140 24.52 8.60 20.18
C PRO A 140 24.86 8.01 21.57
N PRO A 141 25.42 6.79 21.66
CA PRO A 141 25.71 6.17 22.95
C PRO A 141 26.87 6.91 23.64
N LEU A 142 26.62 7.40 24.85
CA LEU A 142 27.67 7.87 25.78
C LEU A 142 28.42 6.65 26.37
N PRO A 143 29.72 6.81 26.70
CA PRO A 143 30.54 5.69 27.15
C PRO A 143 30.16 5.22 28.56
N GLN A 144 30.07 3.90 28.70
CA GLN A 144 29.66 3.17 29.90
C GLN A 144 30.66 3.36 31.06
N SER A 145 30.14 3.64 32.26
CA SER A 145 30.84 3.40 33.52
C SER A 145 29.96 2.49 34.40
N GLN A 146 30.60 1.48 34.97
CA GLN A 146 30.01 0.33 35.68
C GLN A 146 29.32 0.72 37.00
N GLY A 147 28.28 -0.04 37.38
CA GLY A 147 27.69 0.02 38.72
C GLY A 147 26.44 -0.86 38.86
N SER A 148 26.61 -2.02 39.48
CA SER A 148 25.60 -3.03 39.78
C SER A 148 24.47 -2.54 40.71
N THR A 149 23.23 -2.96 40.47
CA THR A 149 22.37 -3.82 41.34
C THR A 149 20.85 -3.62 41.15
N ALA A 150 20.13 -4.74 41.32
CA ALA A 150 18.74 -4.89 41.75
C ALA A 150 17.56 -4.67 40.77
N ALA A 151 16.98 -5.82 40.40
CA ALA A 151 15.55 -6.13 40.43
C ALA A 151 14.53 -5.13 39.86
N HIS A 152 14.04 -5.42 38.65
CA HIS A 152 12.62 -5.25 38.34
C HIS A 152 12.18 -6.16 37.20
N VAL A 153 11.39 -7.18 37.54
CA VAL A 153 10.60 -7.96 36.57
C VAL A 153 9.52 -7.01 36.03
N ARG A 154 9.64 -6.63 34.76
CA ARG A 154 8.56 -5.98 34.01
C ARG A 154 8.24 -6.85 32.79
N HIS A 155 6.97 -7.18 32.67
CA HIS A 155 6.39 -7.85 31.53
C HIS A 155 6.60 -7.01 30.27
N GLU A 156 7.56 -7.38 29.44
CA GLU A 156 7.65 -6.90 28.07
C GLU A 156 6.86 -7.86 27.20
N ASN A 157 5.71 -7.40 26.73
CA ASN A 157 4.95 -8.04 25.67
C ASN A 157 5.61 -7.63 24.35
N PRO A 158 6.35 -8.51 23.64
CA PRO A 158 6.90 -8.13 22.36
C PRO A 158 5.76 -8.02 21.37
N VAL A 159 5.60 -6.81 20.82
CA VAL A 159 4.67 -6.50 19.72
C VAL A 159 4.85 -7.57 18.65
N ARG A 160 3.88 -8.48 18.54
CA ARG A 160 3.86 -9.52 17.50
C ARG A 160 3.75 -8.83 16.15
N PHE A 161 4.88 -8.68 15.48
CA PHE A 161 4.94 -8.42 14.06
C PHE A 161 4.30 -9.63 13.34
N TRP A 162 3.15 -9.41 12.72
CA TRP A 162 2.47 -10.44 11.94
C TRP A 162 3.25 -10.64 10.62
N ASP A 163 3.85 -11.82 10.48
CA ASP A 163 4.60 -12.28 9.32
C ASP A 163 3.80 -13.41 8.64
N PRO A 164 3.19 -13.17 7.45
CA PRO A 164 2.34 -14.15 6.79
C PRO A 164 3.08 -15.33 6.15
N VAL A 165 4.42 -15.40 6.20
CA VAL A 165 5.20 -16.47 5.55
C VAL A 165 5.65 -17.58 6.52
N ARG A 166 5.35 -17.44 7.81
CA ARG A 166 5.91 -18.32 8.87
C ARG A 166 5.09 -19.56 9.26
N GLU A 167 3.95 -19.83 8.63
CA GLU A 167 3.02 -20.88 9.09
C GLU A 167 2.92 -22.11 8.16
N HIS A 168 3.90 -22.33 7.28
CA HIS A 168 3.92 -23.51 6.39
C HIS A 168 4.88 -24.64 6.75
N TYR A 169 5.50 -24.62 7.93
CA TYR A 169 6.25 -25.79 8.41
C TYR A 169 6.08 -25.98 9.92
N ARG A 170 5.06 -26.75 10.29
CA ARG A 170 5.06 -27.63 11.48
C ARG A 170 4.08 -28.77 11.24
N ASP A 171 4.63 -29.88 10.75
CA ASP A 171 4.16 -31.22 11.09
C ASP A 171 4.41 -31.51 12.59
#